data_AF-A0A9J6AB21-F1
#
_entry.id   AF-A0A9J6AB21-F1
#
_cell.length_a   1.000
_cell.length_b   1.000
_cell.length_c   1.000
_cell.angle_alpha   90.00
_cell.angle_beta   90.00
_cell.angle_gamma   90.00
#
_symmetry.space_group_name_H-M   'P 1'
#
loop_
_entity.id
_entity.type
_entity.pdbx_description
1 polymer ?
#
loop_
_entity_poly.entity_id
_entity_poly.type
_entity_poly.pdbx_seq_one_letter_code
_entity_poly.pdbx_strand_id
1 'polypeptide(L)'
;MENQGDTAHLLARVSTLPTLPSIPYNNYQRRRKPSSKTKSTPSMIYNQGSFSRAIGHAAAETYLITRLSFKLLSYLGLGYRWITRFLGLALYAMLLMPGFIQVAFYYFFSPLVRRSVVYGDQPRNRLDLYLPAKIDSPKPVVVFVTGGAWIIG
;
A
#
# COMPACT_ATOMS: atom_id res chain seq x y z
N MET A 1 -66.12 -36.48 21.86
CA MET A 1 -67.28 -37.06 21.15
C MET A 1 -67.08 -36.78 19.68
N GLU A 2 -66.70 -37.85 18.99
CA GLU A 2 -66.52 -38.01 17.56
C GLU A 2 -67.86 -37.81 16.84
N ASN A 3 -67.88 -37.04 15.75
CA ASN A 3 -68.62 -37.50 14.57
C ASN A 3 -68.08 -36.86 13.28
N GLN A 4 -67.68 -37.77 12.40
CA GLN A 4 -67.24 -37.63 11.03
C GLN A 4 -68.47 -37.36 10.13
N GLY A 5 -68.29 -36.63 9.02
CA GLY A 5 -69.36 -36.37 8.06
C GLY A 5 -68.84 -35.82 6.73
N ASP A 6 -68.18 -36.70 5.99
CA ASP A 6 -67.95 -36.76 4.54
C ASP A 6 -68.36 -35.58 3.64
N THR A 7 -67.39 -34.91 3.01
CA THR A 7 -66.91 -35.14 1.62
C THR A 7 -67.99 -35.19 0.54
N ALA A 8 -68.14 -34.08 -0.20
CA ALA A 8 -68.38 -34.09 -1.64
C ALA A 8 -68.13 -32.69 -2.22
N HIS A 9 -66.87 -32.43 -2.57
CA HIS A 9 -66.51 -31.38 -3.52
C HIS A 9 -67.09 -31.74 -4.88
N LEU A 10 -68.07 -30.98 -5.38
CA LEU A 10 -68.45 -31.01 -6.78
C LEU A 10 -68.35 -29.64 -7.43
N LEU A 11 -67.38 -29.60 -8.34
CA LEU A 11 -66.93 -28.62 -9.29
C LEU A 11 -68.06 -27.94 -10.09
N ALA A 12 -67.97 -26.62 -10.23
CA ALA A 12 -68.42 -25.91 -11.42
C ALA A 12 -67.65 -24.59 -11.56
N ARG A 13 -66.45 -24.65 -12.16
CA ARG A 13 -65.73 -23.45 -12.61
C ARG A 13 -65.54 -23.55 -14.12
N VAL A 14 -66.45 -22.94 -14.85
CA VAL A 14 -66.37 -22.71 -16.30
C VAL A 14 -65.59 -21.42 -16.51
N SER A 15 -64.46 -21.49 -17.20
CA SER A 15 -63.81 -20.34 -17.81
C SER A 15 -63.11 -20.77 -19.10
N THR A 16 -63.69 -20.36 -20.21
CA THR A 16 -63.26 -20.54 -21.59
C THR A 16 -62.07 -19.61 -21.91
N LEU A 17 -60.99 -20.15 -22.51
CA LEU A 17 -59.94 -19.36 -23.16
C LEU A 17 -59.51 -20.08 -24.45
N PRO A 18 -59.54 -19.43 -25.63
CA PRO A 18 -59.19 -20.06 -26.90
C PRO A 18 -57.68 -20.00 -27.22
N THR A 19 -57.21 -21.19 -27.60
CA THR A 19 -56.13 -21.67 -28.50
C THR A 19 -55.25 -20.67 -29.28
N LEU A 20 -53.92 -20.87 -29.21
CA LEU A 20 -52.86 -20.39 -30.12
C LEU A 20 -52.75 -21.26 -31.40
N PRO A 21 -52.26 -20.70 -32.52
CA PRO A 21 -51.06 -21.24 -33.21
C PRO A 21 -50.21 -20.11 -33.86
N SER A 22 -48.95 -20.20 -34.33
CA SER A 22 -47.88 -21.19 -34.46
C SER A 22 -46.63 -20.42 -34.94
N ILE A 23 -45.42 -20.69 -34.41
CA ILE A 23 -44.16 -20.06 -34.86
C ILE A 23 -43.53 -20.89 -36.00
N PRO A 24 -43.11 -20.29 -37.14
CA PRO A 24 -42.25 -20.97 -38.09
C PRO A 24 -40.77 -20.83 -37.69
N TYR A 25 -40.11 -21.97 -37.53
CA TYR A 25 -38.67 -22.10 -37.27
C TYR A 25 -37.94 -22.18 -38.61
N ASN A 26 -37.20 -21.13 -39.01
CA ASN A 26 -36.45 -21.11 -40.27
C ASN A 26 -34.93 -21.11 -40.05
N ASN A 27 -34.37 -22.32 -40.15
CA ASN A 27 -33.13 -22.74 -40.77
C ASN A 27 -31.92 -21.77 -40.82
N TYR A 28 -30.93 -22.06 -39.98
CA TYR A 28 -29.55 -21.63 -40.14
C TYR A 28 -28.91 -22.24 -41.40
N GLN A 29 -28.70 -21.42 -42.43
CA GLN A 29 -27.90 -21.81 -43.59
C GLN A 29 -26.40 -21.59 -43.35
N ARG A 30 -25.70 -22.67 -43.66
CA ARG A 30 -24.29 -22.99 -43.60
C ARG A 30 -23.46 -22.21 -44.64
N ARG A 31 -22.22 -21.86 -44.26
CA ARG A 31 -20.97 -21.91 -45.08
C ARG A 31 -20.84 -20.83 -46.18
N ARG A 32 -19.75 -20.03 -46.24
CA ARG A 32 -18.43 -20.43 -46.78
C ARG A 32 -17.35 -19.36 -46.47
N LYS A 33 -16.19 -19.82 -45.98
CA LYS A 33 -14.89 -19.10 -46.02
C LYS A 33 -14.26 -19.26 -47.42
N PRO A 34 -13.52 -18.26 -47.94
CA PRO A 34 -12.41 -18.49 -48.84
C PRO A 34 -11.08 -18.28 -48.12
N SER A 35 -10.19 -19.27 -48.25
CA SER A 35 -8.77 -19.14 -47.88
C SER A 35 -8.00 -18.53 -49.04
N SER A 36 -7.23 -17.47 -48.79
CA SER A 36 -6.10 -17.10 -49.63
C SER A 36 -4.84 -17.08 -48.78
N LYS A 37 -3.91 -17.99 -49.12
CA LYS A 37 -2.53 -18.02 -48.64
C LYS A 37 -1.74 -17.01 -49.46
N THR A 38 -1.05 -16.09 -48.80
CA THR A 38 0.15 -15.44 -49.36
C THR A 38 1.25 -15.52 -48.31
N LYS A 39 2.42 -16.03 -48.71
CA LYS A 39 3.60 -16.22 -47.89
C LYS A 39 4.44 -14.93 -47.88
N SER A 40 4.83 -14.45 -46.71
CA SER A 40 6.07 -13.68 -46.49
C SER A 40 6.52 -13.83 -45.02
N THR A 41 7.79 -14.18 -44.84
CA THR A 41 8.55 -14.26 -43.58
C THR A 41 9.33 -12.95 -43.33
N PRO A 42 9.95 -12.72 -42.15
CA PRO A 42 9.42 -12.74 -40.80
C PRO A 42 9.62 -11.35 -40.14
N SER A 43 8.56 -10.68 -39.68
CA SER A 43 8.74 -9.51 -38.82
C SER A 43 8.81 -9.97 -37.36
N MET A 44 9.97 -9.75 -36.74
CA MET A 44 10.22 -9.90 -35.32
C MET A 44 9.32 -8.89 -34.57
N ILE A 45 8.06 -9.26 -34.35
CA ILE A 45 7.18 -8.53 -33.43
C ILE A 45 7.65 -8.92 -32.04
N TYR A 46 8.50 -8.07 -31.47
CA TYR A 46 8.83 -8.08 -30.07
C TYR A 46 7.50 -8.07 -29.30
N ASN A 47 7.24 -9.17 -28.59
CA ASN A 47 6.06 -9.42 -27.78
C ASN A 47 6.08 -8.50 -26.53
N GLN A 48 5.97 -7.18 -26.72
CA GLN A 48 5.89 -6.19 -25.63
C GLN A 48 4.45 -6.01 -25.12
N GLY A 49 3.46 -6.59 -25.81
CA GLY A 49 2.05 -6.42 -25.48
C GLY A 49 1.55 -7.29 -24.32
N SER A 50 2.25 -8.37 -23.95
CA SER A 50 1.83 -9.27 -22.88
C SER A 50 2.27 -8.79 -21.50
N PHE A 51 3.47 -8.20 -21.38
CA PHE A 51 4.01 -7.72 -20.11
C PHE A 51 3.23 -6.51 -19.59
N SER A 52 2.95 -5.49 -20.42
CA SER A 52 2.12 -4.35 -20.01
C SER A 52 0.67 -4.72 -19.68
N ARG A 53 0.10 -5.76 -20.34
CA ARG A 53 -1.23 -6.30 -20.00
C ARG A 53 -1.22 -7.09 -18.69
N ALA A 54 -0.18 -7.88 -18.44
CA ALA A 54 0.01 -8.61 -17.20
C ALA A 54 0.26 -7.65 -16.01
N ILE A 55 1.09 -6.61 -16.22
CA ILE A 55 1.27 -5.52 -15.25
C ILE A 55 -0.05 -4.79 -15.02
N GLY A 56 -0.82 -4.49 -16.07
CA GLY A 56 -2.11 -3.83 -15.96
C GLY A 56 -3.14 -4.62 -15.14
N HIS A 57 -3.20 -5.94 -15.34
CA HIS A 57 -4.09 -6.82 -14.55
C HIS A 57 -3.62 -6.95 -13.09
N ALA A 58 -2.33 -7.21 -12.86
CA ALA A 58 -1.77 -7.30 -11.51
C ALA A 58 -1.88 -5.97 -10.75
N ALA A 59 -1.66 -4.84 -11.43
CA ALA A 59 -1.83 -3.51 -10.87
C ALA A 59 -3.31 -3.19 -10.58
N ALA A 60 -4.24 -3.59 -11.45
CA ALA A 60 -5.67 -3.39 -11.22
C ALA A 60 -6.18 -4.21 -10.02
N GLU A 61 -5.74 -5.46 -9.87
CA GLU A 61 -6.05 -6.30 -8.72
C GLU A 61 -5.44 -5.72 -7.43
N THR A 62 -4.16 -5.31 -7.46
CA THR A 62 -3.49 -4.71 -6.30
C THR A 62 -4.12 -3.38 -5.90
N TYR A 63 -4.53 -2.57 -6.87
CA TYR A 63 -5.24 -1.30 -6.63
C TYR A 63 -6.63 -1.55 -6.02
N LEU A 64 -7.35 -2.57 -6.50
CA LEU A 64 -8.62 -2.99 -5.92
C LEU A 64 -8.46 -3.43 -4.46
N ILE A 65 -7.48 -4.27 -4.18
CA ILE A 65 -7.20 -4.80 -2.84
C ILE A 65 -6.81 -3.66 -1.88
N THR A 66 -5.85 -2.81 -2.25
CA THR A 66 -5.42 -1.68 -1.42
C THR A 66 -6.56 -0.70 -1.15
N ARG A 67 -7.39 -0.40 -2.15
CA ARG A 67 -8.58 0.47 -1.99
C ARG A 67 -9.63 -0.14 -1.05
N LEU A 68 -9.86 -1.45 -1.13
CA LEU A 68 -10.79 -2.17 -0.24
C LEU A 68 -10.27 -2.17 1.20
N SER A 69 -8.99 -2.47 1.40
CA SER A 69 -8.33 -2.42 2.71
C SER A 69 -8.42 -1.02 3.33
N PHE A 70 -8.19 0.02 2.53
CA PHE A 70 -8.30 1.41 2.99
C PHE A 70 -9.74 1.82 3.33
N LYS A 71 -10.72 1.35 2.55
CA LYS A 71 -12.15 1.52 2.87
C LYS A 71 -12.53 0.81 4.16
N LEU A 72 -12.12 -0.45 4.35
CA LEU A 72 -12.40 -1.22 5.56
C LEU A 72 -11.81 -0.54 6.80
N LEU A 73 -10.56 -0.08 6.70
CA LEU A 73 -9.87 0.68 7.74
C LEU A 73 -10.56 2.01 8.04
N SER A 74 -11.13 2.65 7.02
CA SER A 74 -11.91 3.89 7.16
C SER A 74 -13.28 3.65 7.80
N TYR A 75 -13.96 2.53 7.47
CA TYR A 75 -15.25 2.13 8.06
C TYR A 75 -15.14 1.77 9.54
N LEU A 76 -13.96 1.35 10.00
CA LEU A 76 -13.67 1.13 11.42
C LEU A 76 -13.66 2.44 12.24
N GLY A 77 -13.95 3.60 11.62
CA GLY A 77 -14.15 4.91 12.27
C GLY A 77 -12.87 5.59 12.76
N LEU A 78 -11.83 4.81 13.02
CA LEU A 78 -10.53 5.27 13.50
C LEU A 78 -9.53 5.51 12.36
N GLY A 79 -9.65 4.86 11.20
CA GLY A 79 -8.62 4.88 10.16
C GLY A 79 -8.28 6.26 9.60
N TYR A 80 -9.26 6.99 9.06
CA TYR A 80 -8.98 8.23 8.31
C TYR A 80 -8.50 9.39 9.21
N ARG A 81 -9.03 9.50 10.44
CA ARG A 81 -8.55 10.50 11.40
C ARG A 81 -7.14 10.19 11.89
N TRP A 82 -6.83 8.92 12.12
CA TRP A 82 -5.49 8.52 12.56
C TRP A 82 -4.47 8.56 11.42
N ILE A 83 -4.85 8.19 10.19
CA ILE A 83 -3.94 8.24 9.03
C ILE A 83 -3.53 9.68 8.70
N THR A 84 -4.45 10.63 8.79
CA THR A 84 -4.14 12.05 8.54
C THR A 84 -3.25 12.64 9.62
N ARG A 85 -3.45 12.27 10.89
CA ARG A 85 -2.57 12.67 12.01
C ARG A 85 -1.18 12.05 11.89
N PHE A 86 -1.10 10.76 11.57
CA PHE A 86 0.16 10.07 11.34
C PHE A 86 0.90 10.64 10.13
N LEU A 87 0.20 10.93 9.04
CA LEU A 87 0.79 11.56 7.86
C LEU A 87 1.30 12.97 8.18
N GLY A 88 0.55 13.77 8.94
CA GLY A 88 1.01 15.06 9.43
C GLY A 88 2.26 14.94 10.31
N LEU A 89 2.31 13.94 11.19
CA LEU A 89 3.49 13.66 12.02
C LEU A 89 4.68 13.21 11.17
N ALA A 90 4.45 12.37 10.17
CA ALA A 90 5.49 11.91 9.25
C ALA A 90 6.05 13.07 8.43
N LEU A 91 5.21 13.96 7.91
CA LEU A 91 5.64 15.17 7.20
C LEU A 91 6.42 16.11 8.13
N TYR A 92 5.93 16.31 9.35
CA TYR A 92 6.62 17.10 10.36
C TYR A 92 8.01 16.54 10.67
N ALA A 93 8.10 15.23 10.94
CA ALA A 93 9.36 14.55 11.17
C ALA A 93 10.26 14.63 9.93
N MET A 94 9.73 14.41 8.73
CA MET A 94 10.49 14.48 7.47
C MET A 94 11.07 15.88 7.23
N LEU A 95 10.35 16.94 7.61
CA LEU A 95 10.85 18.32 7.49
C LEU A 95 11.95 18.62 8.51
N LEU A 96 11.89 18.02 9.70
CA LEU A 96 12.89 18.15 10.75
C LEU A 96 14.14 17.29 10.52
N MET A 97 13.96 16.07 10.03
CA MET A 97 15.01 15.06 9.85
C MET A 97 16.23 15.56 9.07
N PRO A 98 16.16 16.33 7.98
CA PRO A 98 17.38 16.75 7.26
C PRO A 98 18.36 17.51 8.14
N GLY A 99 17.87 18.36 9.06
CA GLY A 99 18.72 19.08 10.01
C GLY A 99 19.39 18.15 11.02
N PHE A 100 18.62 17.22 11.60
CA PHE A 100 19.16 16.24 12.55
C PHE A 100 20.14 15.26 11.90
N ILE A 101 19.83 14.79 10.70
CA ILE A 101 20.69 13.89 9.93
C ILE A 101 22.02 14.59 9.60
N GLN A 102 22.00 15.86 9.24
CA GLN A 102 23.24 16.62 8.98
C GLN A 102 24.14 16.66 10.22
N VAL A 103 23.58 16.97 11.39
CA VAL A 103 24.34 17.02 12.66
C VAL A 103 24.85 15.63 13.04
N ALA A 104 24.01 14.60 12.93
CA ALA A 104 24.40 13.22 13.20
C ALA A 104 25.51 12.76 12.27
N PHE A 105 25.39 13.04 10.97
CA PHE A 105 26.42 12.70 9.99
C PHE A 105 27.74 13.39 10.30
N TYR A 106 27.72 14.68 10.64
CA TYR A 106 28.90 15.40 11.11
C TYR A 106 29.50 14.75 12.37
N TYR A 107 28.68 14.43 13.37
CA TYR A 107 29.13 13.83 14.62
C TYR A 107 29.77 12.44 14.43
N PHE A 108 29.20 11.61 13.55
CA PHE A 108 29.67 10.24 13.34
C PHE A 108 30.84 10.12 12.36
N PHE A 109 30.83 10.88 11.26
CA PHE A 109 31.79 10.72 10.16
C PHE A 109 32.94 11.74 10.20
N SER A 110 32.82 12.83 10.96
CA SER A 110 33.89 13.82 11.01
C SER A 110 35.07 13.32 11.86
N PRO A 111 36.30 13.29 11.32
CA PRO A 111 37.49 12.95 12.11
C PRO A 111 37.82 14.03 13.16
N LEU A 112 37.17 15.19 13.06
CA LEU A 112 37.27 16.29 14.02
C LEU A 112 36.55 15.99 15.33
N VAL A 113 35.67 14.99 15.37
CA VAL A 113 34.95 14.58 16.58
C VAL A 113 35.58 13.31 17.14
N ARG A 114 36.39 13.46 18.18
CA ARG A 114 36.99 12.34 18.91
C ARG A 114 36.02 11.93 20.01
N ARG A 115 35.34 10.80 19.81
CA ARG A 115 34.30 10.31 20.71
C ARG A 115 34.88 9.48 21.84
N SER A 116 34.20 9.52 22.99
CA SER A 116 34.41 8.60 24.13
C SER A 116 35.84 8.53 24.66
N VAL A 117 36.52 9.67 24.73
CA VAL A 117 37.84 9.79 25.34
C VAL A 117 37.73 9.56 26.84
N VAL A 118 38.41 8.54 27.34
CA VAL A 118 38.43 8.18 28.76
C VAL A 118 39.35 9.14 29.51
N TYR A 119 38.85 9.74 30.59
CA TYR A 119 39.65 10.62 31.46
C TYR A 119 39.74 10.12 32.90
N GLY A 120 39.07 9.02 33.23
CA GLY A 120 39.17 8.38 34.55
C GLY A 120 38.58 6.98 34.56
N ASP A 121 38.61 6.33 35.73
CA ASP A 121 38.36 4.89 35.83
C ASP A 121 36.88 4.50 35.72
N GLN A 122 35.95 5.44 35.96
CA GLN A 122 34.52 5.16 35.89
C GLN A 122 34.02 5.16 34.45
N PRO A 123 33.01 4.32 34.12
CA PRO A 123 32.44 4.27 32.77
C PRO A 123 31.83 5.61 32.32
N ARG A 124 31.36 6.44 33.26
CA ARG A 124 30.85 7.81 33.00
C ARG A 124 31.96 8.84 32.81
N ASN A 125 33.22 8.51 33.07
CA ASN A 125 34.36 9.42 32.88
C ASN A 125 34.83 9.40 31.42
N ARG A 126 33.91 9.75 30.52
CA ARG A 126 34.11 9.85 29.09
C ARG A 126 33.67 11.20 28.60
N LEU A 127 34.39 11.74 27.63
CA LEU A 127 34.04 12.99 26.97
C LEU A 127 34.23 12.89 25.46
N ASP A 128 33.56 13.77 24.73
CA ASP A 128 33.74 13.93 23.30
C ASP A 128 34.49 15.24 23.03
N LEU A 129 35.61 15.16 22.28
CA LEU A 129 36.37 16.33 21.88
C LEU A 129 35.98 16.77 20.47
N TYR A 130 35.69 18.06 20.32
CA TYR A 130 35.45 18.71 19.05
C TYR A 130 36.67 19.55 18.67
N LEU A 131 37.41 19.08 17.67
CA LEU A 131 38.65 19.71 17.22
C LEU A 131 38.38 20.64 16.03
N PRO A 132 39.04 21.80 15.95
CA PRO A 132 38.98 22.63 14.75
C PRO A 132 39.83 22.00 13.63
N ALA A 133 39.43 22.22 12.37
CA ALA A 133 40.10 21.63 11.20
C ALA A 133 41.57 22.02 11.03
N LYS A 134 42.00 23.15 11.61
CA LYS A 134 43.38 23.62 11.60
C LYS A 134 43.77 24.05 13.02
N ILE A 135 44.96 23.68 13.45
CA ILE A 135 45.53 24.07 14.75
C ILE A 135 46.89 24.70 14.45
N ASP A 136 46.85 25.92 13.92
CA ASP A 136 48.05 26.67 13.53
C ASP A 136 48.61 27.48 14.71
N SER A 137 47.82 27.63 15.78
CA SER A 137 48.15 28.36 17.01
C SER A 137 47.42 27.76 18.21
N PRO A 138 47.85 28.05 19.47
CA PRO A 138 47.10 27.69 20.66
C PRO A 138 45.68 28.26 20.60
N LYS A 139 44.68 27.39 20.77
CA LYS A 139 43.25 27.75 20.73
C LYS A 139 42.63 27.64 22.12
N PRO A 140 41.66 28.51 22.45
CA PRO A 140 40.93 28.39 23.70
C PRO A 140 40.20 27.05 23.78
N VAL A 141 40.11 26.49 24.98
CA VAL A 141 39.38 25.26 25.25
C VAL A 141 38.06 25.63 25.93
N VAL A 142 36.96 25.17 25.34
CA VAL A 142 35.62 25.31 25.92
C VAL A 142 35.18 23.94 26.43
N VAL A 143 34.82 23.86 27.70
CA VAL A 143 34.28 22.66 28.32
C VAL A 143 32.79 22.88 28.57
N PHE A 144 31.97 21.98 28.03
CA PHE A 144 30.53 21.98 28.26
C PHE A 144 30.18 20.85 29.23
N VAL A 145 29.61 21.20 30.39
CA VAL A 145 29.13 20.25 31.39
C VAL A 145 27.61 20.25 31.34
N THR A 146 27.04 19.08 31.05
CA THR A 146 25.59 18.92 30.96
C THR A 146 24.99 18.77 32.36
N GLY A 147 23.75 19.21 32.53
CA GLY A 147 22.96 18.90 33.72
C GLY A 147 22.22 17.57 33.59
N GLY A 148 21.50 17.19 34.64
CA GLY A 148 20.67 15.97 34.63
C GLY A 148 20.17 15.58 36.02
N ALA A 149 20.01 16.59 36.89
CA ALA A 149 19.72 16.44 38.31
C ALA A 149 20.63 15.43 39.05
N TRP A 150 21.85 15.20 38.55
CA TRP A 150 22.80 14.20 39.06
C TRP A 150 22.39 12.73 38.87
N ILE A 151 21.34 12.46 38.09
CA ILE A 151 20.81 11.09 37.86
C ILE A 151 21.10 10.61 36.43
N ILE A 152 20.80 11.46 35.43
CA ILE A 152 20.77 11.06 34.00
C ILE A 152 21.69 11.95 33.14
N GLY A 153 22.53 12.76 33.78
CA GLY A 153 23.59 13.53 33.10
C GLY A 153 24.67 12.64 32.50
#